data_AF-A0A9D4E324-F1
#
_entry.id   AF-A0A9D4E324-F1
#
_cell.length_a   1.000
_cell.length_b   1.000
_cell.length_c   1.000
_cell.angle_alpha   90.00
_cell.angle_beta   90.00
_cell.angle_gamma   90.00
#
_symmetry.space_group_name_H-M   'P 1'
#
loop_
_entity.id
_entity.type
_entity.pdbx_description
1 polymer ?
#
loop_
_entity_poly.entity_id
_entity_poly.type
_entity_poly.pdbx_seq_one_letter_code
_entity_poly.pdbx_strand_id
1 'polypeptide(L)'
;MSAVSVKIFARDDFVDDFNGSSLLKWKCNLYEFQAKDSGTVAELGKITAPAVLWVKLGCPVILLTNLPGKLVNGLLGHIQHITHNGIVVEFSSIHISTIIERIEFTGMFIVIKEKLAFMHKNKCVL
;
A
#
# COMPACT_ATOMS: atom_id res chain seq x y z
N MET A 1 -23.26 0.05 8.48
CA MET A 1 -21.95 -0.25 7.87
C MET A 1 -21.71 -1.74 8.02
N SER A 2 -21.58 -2.47 6.92
CA SER A 2 -21.23 -3.90 6.95
C SER A 2 -19.86 -4.05 7.60
N ALA A 3 -19.72 -4.97 8.56
CA ALA A 3 -18.41 -5.30 9.13
C ALA A 3 -17.47 -5.73 8.00
N VAL A 4 -16.36 -5.01 7.82
CA VAL A 4 -15.31 -5.41 6.88
C VAL A 4 -14.63 -6.64 7.49
N SER A 5 -14.89 -7.82 6.94
CA SER A 5 -14.25 -9.05 7.38
C SER A 5 -12.81 -9.07 6.85
N VAL A 6 -11.84 -8.98 7.77
CA VAL A 6 -10.42 -9.19 7.46
C VAL A 6 -10.17 -10.69 7.34
N LYS A 7 -9.46 -11.10 6.28
CA LYS A 7 -9.04 -12.48 6.06
C LYS A 7 -7.56 -12.63 6.39
N ILE A 8 -7.22 -13.65 7.16
CA ILE A 8 -5.85 -13.92 7.60
C ILE A 8 -5.36 -15.20 6.92
N PHE A 9 -4.13 -15.18 6.44
CA PHE A 9 -3.45 -16.29 5.79
C PHE A 9 -2.08 -16.49 6.41
N ALA A 10 -1.56 -17.72 6.38
CA ALA A 10 -0.27 -18.06 6.99
C ALA A 10 0.95 -17.64 6.15
N ARG A 11 0.76 -17.34 4.85
CA ARG A 11 1.84 -16.97 3.94
C ARG A 11 1.44 -15.77 3.11
N ASP A 12 2.42 -14.93 2.77
CA ASP A 12 2.16 -13.67 2.06
C ASP A 12 1.74 -13.90 0.60
N ASP A 13 2.22 -14.95 -0.07
CA ASP A 13 1.80 -15.28 -1.44
C ASP A 13 0.29 -15.58 -1.53
N PHE A 14 -0.28 -16.23 -0.52
CA PHE A 14 -1.73 -16.42 -0.45
C PHE A 14 -2.51 -15.11 -0.18
N VAL A 15 -1.91 -14.18 0.55
CA VAL A 15 -2.51 -12.85 0.78
C VAL A 15 -2.56 -12.09 -0.54
N ASP A 16 -1.46 -12.07 -1.27
CA ASP A 16 -1.32 -11.36 -2.55
C ASP A 16 -2.31 -11.92 -3.59
N ASP A 17 -2.38 -13.24 -3.72
CA ASP A 17 -3.32 -13.93 -4.61
C ASP A 17 -4.78 -13.58 -4.27
N PHE A 18 -5.14 -13.64 -2.98
CA PHE A 18 -6.49 -13.33 -2.52
C PHE A 18 -6.85 -11.86 -2.76
N ASN A 19 -5.93 -10.94 -2.45
CA ASN A 19 -6.14 -9.50 -2.60
C ASN A 19 -6.24 -9.09 -4.07
N GLY A 20 -5.32 -9.57 -4.91
CA GLY A 20 -5.35 -9.34 -6.36
C GLY A 20 -6.63 -9.86 -6.97
N SER A 21 -6.99 -11.12 -6.68
CA SER A 21 -8.23 -11.73 -7.18
C SER A 21 -9.48 -11.00 -6.69
N SER A 22 -9.46 -10.49 -5.47
CA SER A 22 -10.57 -9.72 -4.90
C SER A 22 -10.70 -8.35 -5.57
N LEU A 23 -9.58 -7.64 -5.75
CA LEU A 23 -9.54 -6.33 -6.39
C LEU A 23 -10.02 -6.41 -7.86
N LEU A 24 -9.62 -7.45 -8.59
CA LEU A 24 -10.03 -7.65 -9.98
C LEU A 24 -11.56 -7.80 -10.14
N LYS A 25 -12.26 -8.33 -9.13
CA LYS A 25 -13.73 -8.47 -9.14
C LYS A 25 -14.49 -7.16 -8.98
N TRP A 26 -13.84 -6.10 -8.51
CA TRP A 26 -14.50 -4.80 -8.35
C TRP A 26 -14.78 -4.17 -9.72
N LYS A 27 -15.92 -3.49 -9.88
CA LYS A 27 -16.33 -2.93 -11.18
C LYS A 27 -15.59 -1.66 -11.59
N CYS A 28 -14.89 -1.00 -10.66
CA CYS A 28 -14.15 0.24 -10.93
C CYS A 28 -12.91 -0.01 -11.80
N ASN A 29 -12.44 1.05 -12.46
CA ASN A 29 -11.20 1.04 -13.23
C ASN A 29 -10.01 0.62 -12.37
N LEU A 30 -9.20 -0.29 -12.90
CA LEU A 30 -7.92 -0.70 -12.33
C LEU A 30 -6.86 0.33 -12.71
N TYR A 31 -6.07 0.75 -11.72
CA TYR A 31 -4.91 1.60 -11.92
C TYR A 31 -3.66 0.83 -11.48
N GLU A 32 -2.59 0.95 -12.26
CA GLU A 32 -1.33 0.28 -12.01
C GLU A 32 -0.23 1.31 -11.71
N PHE A 33 0.51 1.05 -10.63
CA PHE A 33 1.65 1.84 -10.21
C PHE A 33 2.87 0.92 -10.15
N GLN A 34 3.80 1.12 -11.08
CA GLN A 34 5.06 0.39 -11.06
C GLN A 34 6.02 1.07 -10.07
N ALA A 35 6.87 0.33 -9.38
CA ALA A 35 7.97 0.91 -8.63
C ALA A 35 9.00 1.49 -9.62
N LYS A 36 9.77 2.48 -9.17
CA LYS A 36 10.98 2.89 -9.89
C LYS A 36 12.16 2.57 -8.98
N ASP A 37 12.77 1.44 -9.30
CA ASP A 37 13.81 0.85 -8.48
C ASP A 37 15.16 0.95 -9.20
N SER A 38 16.19 1.31 -8.45
CA SER A 38 17.58 1.24 -8.88
C SER A 38 18.45 0.73 -7.71
N GLY A 39 19.54 0.03 -8.02
CA GLY A 39 20.37 -0.65 -7.02
C GLY A 39 20.46 -2.15 -7.27
N THR A 40 20.94 -2.91 -6.29
CA THR A 40 21.14 -4.36 -6.47
C THR A 40 19.88 -5.16 -6.17
N VAL A 41 19.69 -6.27 -6.88
CA VAL A 41 18.53 -7.18 -6.68
C VAL A 41 18.42 -7.66 -5.23
N ALA A 42 19.56 -7.87 -4.55
CA ALA A 42 19.61 -8.32 -3.15
C ALA A 42 19.04 -7.27 -2.16
N GLU A 43 19.13 -5.98 -2.49
CA GLU A 43 18.59 -4.89 -1.67
C GLU A 43 17.10 -4.69 -1.95
N LEU A 44 16.70 -4.80 -3.22
CA LEU A 44 15.29 -4.74 -3.62
C LEU A 44 14.47 -5.87 -2.99
N GLY A 45 15.04 -7.07 -2.86
CA GLY A 45 14.40 -8.19 -2.17
C GLY A 45 14.12 -7.98 -0.66
N LYS A 46 14.67 -6.92 -0.05
CA LYS A 46 14.38 -6.55 1.34
C LYS A 46 13.20 -5.56 1.47
N ILE A 47 12.76 -4.98 0.35
CA ILE A 47 11.66 -4.02 0.32
C ILE A 47 10.35 -4.78 0.49
N THR A 48 9.50 -4.28 1.37
CA THR A 48 8.21 -4.91 1.72
C THR A 48 7.08 -4.47 0.78
N ALA A 49 7.26 -3.37 0.04
CA ALA A 49 6.30 -2.91 -0.96
C ALA A 49 6.43 -3.72 -2.27
N PRO A 50 5.32 -3.99 -2.97
CA PRO A 50 5.36 -4.70 -4.25
C PRO A 50 5.96 -3.82 -5.36
N ALA A 51 6.64 -4.46 -6.32
CA ALA A 51 7.18 -3.78 -7.51
C ALA A 51 6.07 -3.27 -8.46
N VAL A 52 4.88 -3.87 -8.42
CA VAL A 52 3.70 -3.42 -9.13
C VAL A 52 2.54 -3.37 -8.15
N LEU A 53 1.93 -2.20 -8.02
CA LEU A 53 0.79 -1.97 -7.16
C LEU A 53 -0.46 -1.71 -8.01
N TRP A 54 -1.45 -2.58 -7.86
CA TRP A 54 -2.78 -2.40 -8.45
C TRP A 54 -3.75 -1.80 -7.44
N VAL A 55 -4.53 -0.81 -7.87
CA VAL A 55 -5.53 -0.16 -7.01
C VAL A 55 -6.81 0.17 -7.77
N LYS A 56 -7.89 0.36 -7.01
CA LYS A 56 -9.19 0.85 -7.48
C LYS A 56 -9.76 1.85 -6.49
N LEU A 57 -10.58 2.78 -6.96
CA LEU A 57 -11.26 3.73 -6.08
C LEU A 57 -12.11 2.99 -5.05
N GLY A 58 -12.05 3.44 -3.80
CA GLY A 58 -12.74 2.89 -2.64
C GLY A 58 -12.12 1.61 -2.07
N CYS A 59 -11.04 1.07 -2.64
CA CYS A 59 -10.48 -0.17 -2.10
C CYS A 59 -9.84 0.07 -0.71
N PRO A 60 -9.95 -0.88 0.22
CA PRO A 60 -9.34 -0.80 1.54
C PRO A 60 -7.84 -1.04 1.44
N VAL A 61 -7.10 -0.33 2.29
CA VAL A 61 -5.67 -0.21 2.15
C VAL A 61 -4.99 -0.02 3.52
N ILE A 62 -3.72 -0.42 3.68
CA ILE A 62 -2.95 -0.35 4.95
C ILE A 62 -1.57 0.30 4.80
N LEU A 63 -1.28 1.40 5.49
CA LEU A 63 0.01 2.11 5.40
C LEU A 63 1.17 1.24 5.92
N LEU A 64 2.24 1.00 5.14
CA LEU A 64 3.39 0.16 5.56
C LEU A 64 4.60 0.92 6.12
N THR A 65 4.45 2.22 6.40
CA THR A 65 5.54 3.06 6.93
C THR A 65 5.01 4.04 7.96
N ASN A 66 5.92 4.68 8.67
CA ASN A 66 5.59 5.94 9.33
C ASN A 66 5.82 7.10 8.35
N LEU A 67 4.87 8.02 8.32
CA LEU A 67 4.93 9.32 7.67
C LEU A 67 4.87 10.40 8.77
N PRO A 68 5.20 11.67 8.45
CA PRO A 68 5.07 12.76 9.41
C PRO A 68 3.65 12.86 10.02
N GLY A 69 3.57 13.37 11.25
CA GLY A 69 2.30 13.54 11.97
C GLY A 69 1.78 12.24 12.58
N LYS A 70 0.47 12.00 12.47
CA LYS A 70 -0.22 10.82 13.06
C LYS A 70 -0.27 9.60 12.13
N LEU A 71 0.43 9.65 11.01
CA LEU A 71 0.38 8.63 9.97
C LEU A 71 1.42 7.54 10.24
N VAL A 72 1.01 6.49 10.95
CA VAL A 72 1.88 5.38 11.36
C VAL A 72 1.60 4.10 10.59
N ASN A 73 2.61 3.23 10.54
CA ASN A 73 2.51 1.90 9.95
C ASN A 73 1.35 1.11 10.58
N GLY A 74 0.57 0.42 9.76
CA GLY A 74 -0.60 -0.35 10.15
C GLY A 74 -1.93 0.41 10.04
N LEU A 75 -1.90 1.72 9.74
CA LEU A 75 -3.13 2.49 9.58
C LEU A 75 -3.93 2.03 8.37
N LEU A 76 -5.20 1.72 8.62
CA LEU A 76 -6.17 1.38 7.59
C LEU A 76 -6.79 2.64 6.99
N GLY A 77 -6.99 2.61 5.68
CA GLY A 77 -7.67 3.66 4.95
C GLY A 77 -8.40 3.15 3.72
N HIS A 78 -8.96 4.07 2.95
CA HIS A 78 -9.59 3.80 1.66
C HIS A 78 -9.13 4.81 0.63
N ILE A 79 -8.99 4.36 -0.62
CA ILE A 79 -8.61 5.26 -1.72
C ILE A 79 -9.81 6.13 -2.10
N GLN A 80 -9.67 7.44 -1.96
CA GLN A 80 -10.69 8.40 -2.40
C GLN A 80 -10.47 8.81 -3.85
N HIS A 81 -9.23 9.17 -4.21
CA HIS A 81 -8.89 9.66 -5.53
C HIS A 81 -7.53 9.16 -5.99
N ILE A 82 -7.36 9.08 -7.30
CA ILE A 82 -6.09 8.75 -7.95
C ILE A 82 -5.71 9.94 -8.82
N THR A 83 -4.50 10.46 -8.61
CA THR A 83 -3.97 11.65 -9.28
C THR A 83 -2.68 11.31 -10.01
N HIS A 84 -2.18 12.26 -10.80
CA HIS A 84 -0.88 12.12 -11.47
C HIS A 84 0.31 12.07 -10.48
N ASN A 85 0.18 12.68 -9.30
CA ASN A 85 1.25 12.77 -8.30
C ASN A 85 1.19 11.66 -7.24
N GLY A 86 0.08 10.93 -7.15
CA GLY A 86 -0.10 9.93 -6.11
C GLY A 86 -1.56 9.56 -5.85
N ILE A 87 -1.77 8.85 -4.76
CA ILE A 87 -3.06 8.30 -4.36
C ILE A 87 -3.55 9.07 -3.13
N VAL A 88 -4.78 9.60 -3.17
CA VAL A 88 -5.41 10.24 -2.02
C VAL A 88 -6.10 9.17 -1.18
N VAL A 89 -5.72 9.07 0.09
CA VAL A 89 -6.19 8.05 1.02
C VAL A 89 -6.81 8.70 2.23
N GLU A 90 -8.00 8.24 2.59
CA GLU A 90 -8.68 8.61 3.83
C GLU A 90 -8.41 7.57 4.92
N PHE A 91 -7.82 8.01 6.02
CA PHE A 91 -7.60 7.22 7.23
C PHE A 91 -8.67 7.57 8.25
N SER A 92 -9.83 6.92 8.16
CA SER A 92 -11.02 7.28 8.94
C SER A 92 -10.82 7.15 10.45
N SER A 93 -9.89 6.33 10.95
CA SER A 93 -9.58 6.19 12.38
C SER A 93 -8.93 7.43 13.01
N ILE A 94 -8.30 8.27 12.19
CA ILE A 94 -7.63 9.51 12.62
C ILE A 94 -8.19 10.75 11.93
N HIS A 95 -9.29 10.59 11.17
CA HIS A 95 -9.98 11.65 10.43
C HIS A 95 -9.05 12.49 9.53
N ILE A 96 -8.08 11.85 8.88
CA ILE A 96 -7.13 12.51 7.97
C ILE A 96 -7.29 11.96 6.57
N SER A 97 -7.32 12.85 5.59
CA SER A 97 -7.14 12.53 4.18
C SER A 97 -5.86 13.18 3.69
N THR A 98 -5.00 12.42 3.02
CA THR A 98 -3.75 12.94 2.48
C THR A 98 -3.44 12.30 1.14
N ILE A 99 -2.71 13.04 0.30
CA ILE A 99 -2.04 12.44 -0.86
C ILE A 99 -0.89 11.60 -0.34
N ILE A 100 -0.64 10.50 -1.02
CA ILE A 100 0.54 9.70 -0.78
C ILE A 100 1.22 9.47 -2.10
N GLU A 101 2.44 9.99 -2.17
CA GLU A 101 3.22 10.11 -3.38
C GLU A 101 3.92 8.81 -3.72
N ARG A 102 4.32 8.69 -4.99
CA ARG A 102 5.16 7.58 -5.46
C ARG A 102 6.58 7.76 -4.94
N ILE A 103 7.12 6.74 -4.29
CA ILE A 103 8.55 6.70 -3.95
C ILE A 103 9.38 6.15 -5.10
N GLU A 104 10.56 6.74 -5.27
CA GLU A 104 11.66 6.17 -6.05
C GLU A 104 12.71 5.61 -5.10
N PHE A 105 13.11 4.34 -5.28
CA PHE A 105 14.20 3.74 -4.49
C PHE A 105 15.51 3.83 -5.28
N THR A 106 16.55 4.34 -4.63
CA THR A 106 17.91 4.36 -5.19
C THR A 106 18.91 3.74 -4.22
N GLY A 107 19.65 2.74 -4.67
CA GLY A 107 20.57 1.93 -3.86
C GLY A 107 21.74 2.69 -3.21
N MET A 108 21.88 4.01 -3.40
CA MET A 108 22.94 4.82 -2.76
C MET A 108 22.47 5.67 -1.57
N PHE A 109 21.18 6.02 -1.47
CA PHE A 109 20.66 6.83 -0.37
C PHE A 109 19.18 6.55 -0.18
N ILE A 110 18.78 6.16 1.04
CA ILE A 110 17.37 6.20 1.41
C ILE A 110 17.01 7.66 1.70
N VAL A 111 16.70 8.45 0.67
CA VAL A 111 15.95 9.69 0.88
C VAL A 111 14.50 9.28 1.11
N ILE A 112 14.12 9.07 2.37
CA ILE A 112 12.74 8.73 2.75
C ILE A 112 11.88 9.97 2.54
N LYS A 113 11.24 10.09 1.37
CA LYS A 113 10.05 10.90 1.21
C LYS A 113 8.88 9.97 0.90
N GLU A 114 8.09 9.74 1.95
CA GLU A 114 6.68 9.34 1.92
C GLU A 114 6.31 7.98 1.32
N LYS A 115 6.45 6.90 2.10
CA LYS A 115 6.11 5.53 1.64
C LYS A 115 4.58 5.36 1.64
N LEU A 116 4.03 4.88 0.53
CA LEU A 116 2.78 4.12 0.53
C LEU A 116 3.08 2.72 0.05
N ALA A 117 2.52 1.73 0.73
CA ALA A 117 2.39 0.39 0.21
C ALA A 117 1.11 -0.19 0.80
N PHE A 118 0.49 -1.14 0.10
CA PHE A 118 -0.77 -1.74 0.52
C PHE A 118 -0.72 -3.26 0.43
N MET A 119 -1.14 -3.89 1.52
CA MET A 119 -1.06 -5.31 1.87
C MET A 119 0.07 -6.09 1.17
N HIS A 120 1.25 -5.98 1.77
CA HIS A 120 2.19 -7.09 1.91
C HIS A 120 2.91 -6.96 3.26
N LYS A 121 2.38 -7.67 4.27
CA LYS A 121 3.05 -8.33 5.41
C LYS A 121 2.13 -8.40 6.62
N ASN A 122 1.77 -9.65 6.92
CA ASN A 122 1.60 -10.07 8.29
C ASN A 122 2.94 -9.92 9.02
N LYS A 123 3.07 -8.86 9.82
CA LYS A 123 3.41 -9.08 11.22
C LYS A 123 2.09 -9.03 12.00
N CYS A 124 1.41 -10.17 12.07
CA CYS A 124 0.83 -10.59 13.34
C CYS A 124 1.98 -11.25 14.11
N VAL A 125 2.79 -10.41 14.76
CA VAL A 125 3.41 -10.78 16.03
C VAL A 125 2.70 -9.92 17.04
N LEU A 126 2.37 -10.48 18.21
CA LEU A 126 1.89 -9.73 19.37
C LEU A 126 2.54 -8.35 19.50
#